data_AF-A0A2G9SQ88-F1
#
_entry.id   AF-A0A2G9SQ88-F1
#
_cell.length_a   1.000
_cell.length_b   1.000
_cell.length_c   1.000
_cell.angle_alpha   90.00
_cell.angle_beta   90.00
_cell.angle_gamma   90.00
#
_symmetry.space_group_name_H-M   'P 1'
#
loop_
_entity.id
_entity.type
_entity.pdbx_description
1 polymer ?
#
loop_
_entity_poly.entity_id
_entity_poly.type
_entity_poly.pdbx_seq_one_letter_code
_entity_poly.pdbx_strand_id
1 'polypeptide(L)'
;MNEIHNQPTQNGGVQTLEELKRKAESVKDEARQILIEAEAEAVLAEFDNPAELLRAAEKVREAGYDRFECYSPFPIHGMDEAMGLKRSPLGFIVFGVGFCGFLFAIWLQWWTNAVDYPLVFSGKPYFSLPAFVPVMFELMVLTSAFAAIIGMFYLNKMPRFFHPMFYSERFTAKATDDGFFIAIFMWDKKFNVKEIKAFFESIGGKNIEIVHRPIEESEVEKVASQKMEAVK
;
A
#
# COMPACT_ATOMS: atom_id res chain seq x y z
N MET A 1 70.91 16.15 -44.96
CA MET A 1 69.91 17.12 -44.47
C MET A 1 68.58 16.71 -45.08
N ASN A 2 67.78 15.97 -44.30
CA ASN A 2 66.31 15.79 -44.41
C ASN A 2 65.92 14.66 -43.46
N GLU A 3 65.54 15.04 -42.25
CA GLU A 3 64.89 14.18 -41.27
C GLU A 3 63.44 13.93 -41.71
N ILE A 4 63.07 12.65 -41.85
CA ILE A 4 61.69 12.24 -42.08
C ILE A 4 61.02 12.22 -40.71
N HIS A 5 60.24 13.25 -40.44
CA HIS A 5 59.43 13.37 -39.23
C HIS A 5 58.26 12.36 -39.30
N ASN A 6 58.47 11.19 -38.72
CA ASN A 6 57.41 10.22 -38.46
C ASN A 6 56.64 10.68 -37.21
N GLN A 7 55.46 11.27 -37.40
CA GLN A 7 54.54 11.53 -36.28
C GLN A 7 53.70 10.27 -36.00
N PRO A 8 53.72 9.73 -34.77
CA PRO A 8 52.88 8.59 -34.43
C PRO A 8 51.42 9.05 -34.28
N THR A 9 50.55 8.52 -35.12
CA THR A 9 49.09 8.57 -34.98
C THR A 9 48.67 7.77 -33.74
N GLN A 10 48.61 8.40 -32.56
CA GLN A 10 48.22 7.70 -31.31
C GLN A 10 47.15 8.40 -30.46
N ASN A 11 46.38 9.36 -31.00
CA ASN A 11 45.28 10.00 -30.23
C ASN A 11 43.85 9.62 -30.67
N GLY A 12 43.67 8.86 -31.76
CA GLY A 12 42.34 8.52 -32.27
C GLY A 12 41.62 7.41 -31.51
N GLY A 13 42.33 6.33 -31.12
CA GLY A 13 41.70 5.11 -30.59
C GLY A 13 41.21 5.20 -29.14
N VAL A 14 41.81 6.05 -28.31
CA VAL A 14 41.42 6.21 -26.90
C VAL A 14 40.14 7.04 -26.78
N GLN A 15 40.00 8.10 -27.59
CA GLN A 15 38.79 8.91 -27.67
C GLN A 15 37.58 8.08 -28.15
N THR A 16 37.77 7.17 -29.11
CA THR A 16 36.69 6.29 -29.57
C THR A 16 36.26 5.29 -28.49
N LEU A 17 37.18 4.78 -27.66
CA LEU A 17 36.84 3.84 -26.59
C LEU A 17 36.09 4.51 -25.43
N GLU A 18 36.46 5.75 -25.07
CA GLU A 18 35.72 6.52 -24.08
C GLU A 18 34.32 6.90 -24.57
N GLU A 19 34.19 7.28 -25.85
CA GLU A 19 32.90 7.55 -26.48
C GLU A 19 32.00 6.29 -26.53
N LEU A 20 32.58 5.13 -26.86
CA LEU A 20 31.86 3.85 -26.86
C LEU A 20 31.39 3.45 -25.46
N LYS A 21 32.23 3.64 -24.43
CA LYS A 21 31.86 3.39 -23.03
C LYS A 21 30.74 4.31 -22.56
N ARG A 22 30.85 5.62 -22.84
CA ARG A 22 29.81 6.60 -22.50
C ARG A 22 28.47 6.30 -23.18
N LYS A 23 28.51 5.85 -24.43
CA LYS A 23 27.31 5.43 -25.17
C LYS A 23 26.72 4.13 -24.61
N ALA A 24 27.56 3.19 -24.18
CA ALA A 24 27.09 1.97 -23.54
C ALA A 24 26.44 2.26 -22.17
N GLU A 25 27.04 3.15 -21.38
CA GLU A 25 26.49 3.62 -20.10
C GLU A 25 25.14 4.33 -20.31
N SER A 26 25.03 5.23 -21.29
CA SER A 26 23.75 5.91 -21.56
C SER A 26 22.65 4.93 -22.00
N VAL A 27 22.97 3.93 -22.82
CA VAL A 27 22.01 2.89 -23.22
C VAL A 27 21.58 2.05 -22.03
N LYS A 28 22.50 1.74 -21.11
CA LYS A 28 22.21 1.00 -19.88
C LYS A 28 21.30 1.79 -18.95
N ASP A 29 21.54 3.09 -18.79
CA ASP A 29 20.69 3.98 -18.00
C ASP A 29 19.27 4.09 -18.60
N GLU A 30 19.18 4.20 -19.93
CA GLU A 30 17.89 4.22 -20.62
C GLU A 30 17.15 2.88 -20.49
N ALA A 31 17.85 1.75 -20.59
CA ALA A 31 17.27 0.43 -20.38
C ALA A 31 16.74 0.26 -18.95
N ARG A 32 17.49 0.76 -17.96
CA ARG A 32 17.07 0.77 -16.56
C ARG A 32 15.82 1.61 -16.37
N GLN A 33 15.74 2.79 -16.97
CA GLN A 33 14.56 3.66 -16.89
C GLN A 33 13.32 3.01 -17.52
N ILE A 34 13.48 2.31 -18.65
CA ILE A 34 12.39 1.55 -19.29
C ILE A 34 11.89 0.44 -18.36
N LEU A 35 12.79 -0.30 -17.71
CA LEU A 35 12.43 -1.35 -16.77
C LEU A 35 11.69 -0.79 -15.54
N ILE A 36 12.16 0.34 -14.98
CA ILE A 36 11.50 1.02 -13.86
C ILE A 36 10.06 1.40 -14.24
N GLU A 37 9.85 1.96 -15.44
CA GLU A 37 8.51 2.33 -15.91
C GLU A 37 7.64 1.10 -16.19
N ALA A 38 8.22 0.01 -16.69
CA ALA A 38 7.50 -1.22 -17.01
C ALA A 38 7.11 -2.03 -15.76
N GLU A 39 7.96 -2.05 -14.73
CA GLU A 39 7.76 -2.78 -13.48
C GLU A 39 7.25 -1.89 -12.33
N ALA A 40 6.76 -0.69 -12.66
CA ALA A 40 6.20 0.23 -11.69
C ALA A 40 4.99 -0.40 -10.98
N GLU A 41 5.08 -0.61 -9.68
CA GLU A 41 3.97 -1.09 -8.85
C GLU A 41 3.09 0.08 -8.36
N ALA A 42 3.70 1.25 -8.13
CA ALA A 42 3.00 2.48 -7.79
C ALA A 42 3.80 3.72 -8.18
N VAL A 43 3.13 4.87 -8.26
CA VAL A 43 3.80 6.17 -8.25
C VAL A 43 3.43 6.85 -6.94
N LEU A 44 4.44 7.32 -6.21
CA LEU A 44 4.36 7.91 -4.88
C LEU A 44 4.67 9.40 -4.94
N ALA A 45 3.90 10.23 -4.25
CA ALA A 45 4.20 11.64 -4.03
C ALA A 45 4.14 11.98 -2.53
N GLU A 46 5.11 12.78 -2.06
CA GLU A 46 5.21 13.31 -0.69
C GLU A 46 4.57 14.71 -0.62
N PHE A 47 3.96 15.04 0.51
CA PHE A 47 3.42 16.37 0.83
C PHE A 47 3.93 16.81 2.20
N ASP A 48 4.03 18.12 2.42
CA ASP A 48 4.57 18.65 3.68
C ASP A 48 3.54 18.63 4.82
N ASN A 49 2.26 18.74 4.48
CA ASN A 49 1.22 18.98 5.47
C ASN A 49 -0.08 18.21 5.15
N PRO A 50 -0.90 17.92 6.19
CA PRO A 50 -2.12 17.13 6.01
C PRO A 50 -3.19 17.84 5.17
N ALA A 51 -3.20 19.17 5.14
CA ALA A 51 -4.17 19.94 4.36
C ALA A 51 -3.88 19.87 2.85
N GLU A 52 -2.62 19.84 2.46
CA GLU A 52 -2.15 19.60 1.10
C GLU A 52 -2.48 18.17 0.67
N LEU A 53 -2.22 17.19 1.53
CA LEU A 53 -2.58 15.80 1.24
C LEU A 53 -4.10 15.65 1.01
N LEU A 54 -4.93 16.28 1.85
CA LEU A 54 -6.39 16.22 1.71
C LEU A 54 -6.86 16.83 0.38
N ARG A 55 -6.35 18.01 0.01
CA ARG A 55 -6.66 18.64 -1.30
C ARG A 55 -6.12 17.82 -2.47
N ALA A 56 -4.96 17.20 -2.32
CA ALA A 56 -4.39 16.32 -3.32
C ALA A 56 -5.30 15.10 -3.54
N ALA A 57 -5.76 14.46 -2.47
CA ALA A 57 -6.68 13.33 -2.53
C ALA A 57 -7.99 13.68 -3.27
N GLU A 58 -8.58 14.85 -3.00
CA GLU A 58 -9.76 15.35 -3.73
C GLU A 58 -9.49 15.46 -5.23
N LYS A 59 -8.36 16.09 -5.61
CA LYS A 59 -7.96 16.24 -7.02
C LYS A 59 -7.71 14.90 -7.71
N VAL A 60 -7.11 13.94 -7.00
CA VAL A 60 -6.82 12.60 -7.54
C VAL A 60 -8.12 11.85 -7.82
N ARG A 61 -9.08 11.93 -6.89
CA ARG A 61 -10.44 11.41 -7.09
C ARG A 61 -11.15 12.12 -8.26
N GLU A 62 -11.05 13.44 -8.36
CA GLU A 62 -11.66 14.23 -9.45
C GLU A 62 -11.05 13.91 -10.83
N ALA A 63 -9.74 13.60 -10.89
CA ALA A 63 -9.08 13.08 -12.08
C ALA A 63 -9.58 11.67 -12.48
N GLY A 64 -10.34 11.03 -11.59
CA GLY A 64 -10.98 9.73 -11.79
C GLY A 64 -10.00 8.58 -11.68
N TYR A 65 -9.03 8.67 -10.76
CA TYR A 65 -8.28 7.53 -10.27
C TYR A 65 -9.08 6.88 -9.14
N ASP A 66 -9.35 5.58 -9.27
CA ASP A 66 -10.15 4.81 -8.30
C ASP A 66 -9.27 4.02 -7.33
N ARG A 67 -7.99 3.82 -7.69
CA ARG A 67 -7.08 2.88 -7.05
C ARG A 67 -5.85 3.58 -6.50
N PHE A 68 -6.10 4.48 -5.56
CA PHE A 68 -5.06 5.21 -4.84
C PHE A 68 -5.27 5.11 -3.34
N GLU A 69 -4.19 5.26 -2.59
CA GLU A 69 -4.20 5.30 -1.13
C GLU A 69 -3.44 6.53 -0.64
N CYS A 70 -3.94 7.12 0.45
CA CYS A 70 -3.28 8.20 1.17
C CYS A 70 -2.71 7.63 2.48
N TYR A 71 -1.44 7.91 2.74
CA TYR A 71 -0.75 7.49 3.94
C TYR A 71 -0.42 8.71 4.79
N SER A 72 -0.79 8.63 6.07
CA SER A 72 -0.48 9.64 7.07
C SER A 72 -0.19 8.97 8.42
N PRO A 73 0.69 9.57 9.24
CA PRO A 73 1.06 9.03 10.55
C PRO A 73 -0.09 9.07 11.58
N PHE A 74 -1.09 9.92 11.32
CA PHE A 74 -2.29 10.08 12.15
C PHE A 74 -3.54 10.21 11.27
N PRO A 75 -4.74 9.95 11.82
CA PRO A 75 -5.99 10.10 11.08
C PRO A 75 -6.28 11.58 10.77
N ILE A 76 -6.47 11.88 9.49
CA ILE A 76 -6.86 13.22 9.02
C ILE A 76 -8.38 13.26 8.87
N HIS A 77 -9.04 14.18 9.58
CA HIS A 77 -10.47 14.37 9.46
C HIS A 77 -10.86 14.79 8.04
N GLY A 78 -11.88 14.13 7.47
CA GLY A 78 -12.35 14.41 6.10
C GLY A 78 -11.60 13.64 5.01
N MET A 79 -10.57 12.85 5.34
CA MET A 79 -9.84 12.04 4.34
C MET A 79 -10.77 11.02 3.65
N ASP A 80 -11.66 10.38 4.39
CA ASP A 80 -12.62 9.41 3.83
C ASP A 80 -13.51 10.06 2.75
N GLU A 81 -13.96 11.29 2.99
CA GLU A 81 -14.77 12.06 2.05
C GLU A 81 -13.93 12.51 0.86
N ALA A 82 -12.72 13.01 1.10
CA ALA A 82 -11.77 13.42 0.05
C ALA A 82 -11.44 12.27 -0.91
N MET A 83 -11.21 11.07 -0.37
CA MET A 83 -10.97 9.84 -1.14
C MET A 83 -12.25 9.27 -1.78
N GLY A 84 -13.44 9.66 -1.31
CA GLY A 84 -14.72 9.11 -1.78
C GLY A 84 -14.99 7.68 -1.29
N LEU A 85 -14.48 7.33 -0.10
CA LEU A 85 -14.68 6.02 0.49
C LEU A 85 -16.12 5.83 0.99
N LYS A 86 -16.63 4.60 0.85
CA LYS A 86 -17.92 4.20 1.41
C LYS A 86 -17.78 3.87 2.88
N ARG A 87 -18.90 3.98 3.63
CA ARG A 87 -18.95 3.54 5.04
C ARG A 87 -18.55 2.07 5.17
N SER A 88 -17.74 1.79 6.18
CA SER A 88 -17.29 0.43 6.47
C SER A 88 -18.45 -0.48 6.90
N PRO A 89 -18.56 -1.71 6.36
CA PRO A 89 -19.57 -2.68 6.77
C PRO A 89 -19.27 -3.32 8.15
N LEU A 90 -18.12 -3.03 8.75
CA LEU A 90 -17.64 -3.67 9.99
C LEU A 90 -18.65 -3.58 11.13
N GLY A 91 -19.34 -2.44 11.30
CA GLY A 91 -20.32 -2.26 12.36
C GLY A 91 -21.47 -3.28 12.30
N PHE A 92 -21.95 -3.61 11.10
CA PHE A 92 -23.01 -4.61 10.92
C PHE A 92 -22.52 -6.03 11.21
N ILE A 93 -21.27 -6.33 10.86
CA ILE A 93 -20.64 -7.63 11.15
C ILE A 93 -20.52 -7.82 12.67
N VAL A 94 -20.00 -6.80 13.37
CA VAL A 94 -19.86 -6.83 14.83
C VAL A 94 -21.21 -6.99 15.52
N PHE A 95 -22.23 -6.25 15.07
CA PHE A 95 -23.58 -6.39 15.60
C PHE A 95 -24.14 -7.81 15.41
N GLY A 96 -24.01 -8.37 14.20
CA GLY A 96 -24.48 -9.72 13.91
C GLY A 96 -23.80 -10.79 14.77
N VAL A 97 -22.48 -10.73 14.91
CA VAL A 97 -21.73 -11.71 15.72
C VAL A 97 -22.01 -11.53 17.21
N GLY A 98 -22.07 -10.30 17.71
CA GLY A 98 -22.42 -9.99 19.10
C GLY A 98 -23.81 -10.50 19.47
N PHE A 99 -24.78 -10.32 18.58
CA PHE A 99 -26.14 -10.84 18.77
C PHE A 99 -26.18 -12.37 18.79
N CYS A 100 -25.42 -13.03 17.92
CA CYS A 100 -25.24 -14.49 18.00
C CYS A 100 -24.59 -14.93 19.32
N GLY A 101 -23.59 -14.19 19.83
CA GLY A 101 -22.96 -14.45 21.12
C GLY A 101 -23.93 -14.30 22.30
N PHE A 102 -24.80 -13.29 22.25
CA PHE A 102 -25.87 -13.10 23.22
C PHE A 102 -26.85 -14.27 23.24
N LEU A 103 -27.32 -14.71 22.06
CA LEU A 103 -28.20 -15.88 21.92
C LEU A 103 -27.53 -17.16 22.39
N PHE A 104 -26.23 -17.33 22.08
CA PHE A 104 -25.43 -18.46 22.53
C PHE A 104 -25.31 -18.49 24.06
N ALA A 105 -25.15 -17.34 24.71
CA ALA A 105 -25.09 -17.25 26.16
C ALA A 105 -26.41 -17.70 26.83
N ILE A 106 -27.55 -17.23 26.32
CA ILE A 106 -28.87 -17.66 26.79
C ILE A 106 -29.03 -19.17 26.62
N TRP A 107 -28.70 -19.68 25.43
CA TRP A 107 -28.80 -21.10 25.12
C TRP A 107 -27.92 -21.95 26.04
N LEU A 108 -26.65 -21.58 26.22
CA LEU A 108 -25.69 -22.29 27.07
C LEU A 108 -26.15 -22.33 28.54
N GLN A 109 -26.60 -21.19 29.08
CA GLN A 109 -27.05 -21.10 30.47
C GLN A 109 -28.35 -21.87 30.71
N TRP A 110 -29.31 -21.77 29.78
CA TRP A 110 -30.55 -22.53 29.85
C TRP A 110 -30.29 -24.03 29.75
N TRP A 111 -29.46 -24.45 28.79
CA TRP A 111 -29.09 -25.85 28.61
C TRP A 111 -28.47 -26.45 29.87
N THR A 112 -27.45 -25.79 30.41
CA THR A 112 -26.71 -26.28 31.58
C THR A 112 -27.55 -26.28 32.86
N ASN A 113 -28.35 -25.23 33.12
CA ASN A 113 -29.07 -25.10 34.39
C ASN A 113 -30.47 -25.74 34.39
N ALA A 114 -31.10 -25.95 33.23
CA ALA A 114 -32.47 -26.47 33.16
C ALA A 114 -32.57 -27.88 32.55
N VAL A 115 -31.63 -28.27 31.68
CA VAL A 115 -31.73 -29.53 30.93
C VAL A 115 -30.68 -30.55 31.38
N ASP A 116 -29.40 -30.20 31.25
CA ASP A 116 -28.28 -31.13 31.45
C ASP A 116 -28.07 -31.47 32.93
N TYR A 117 -27.99 -30.45 33.79
CA TYR A 117 -27.77 -30.65 35.22
C TYR A 117 -28.58 -29.66 36.05
N PRO A 118 -29.89 -29.91 36.24
CA PRO A 118 -30.77 -29.00 36.98
C PRO A 118 -30.38 -28.93 38.46
N LEU A 119 -29.80 -27.80 38.85
CA LEU A 119 -29.37 -27.51 40.22
C LEU A 119 -30.23 -26.40 40.85
N VAL A 120 -30.73 -26.66 42.05
CA VAL A 120 -31.46 -25.67 42.85
C VAL A 120 -30.50 -24.96 43.79
N PHE A 121 -30.01 -23.79 43.38
CA PHE A 121 -29.19 -22.94 44.24
C PHE A 121 -30.07 -22.03 45.10
N SER A 122 -30.07 -22.25 46.42
CA SER A 122 -30.75 -21.36 47.38
C SER A 122 -32.26 -21.20 47.09
N GLY A 123 -32.92 -22.25 46.56
CA GLY A 123 -34.35 -22.25 46.26
C GLY A 123 -34.79 -21.39 45.07
N LYS A 124 -33.84 -20.85 44.29
CA LYS A 124 -34.13 -20.02 43.10
C LYS A 124 -34.63 -20.89 41.93
N PRO A 125 -35.47 -20.32 41.02
CA PRO A 125 -35.89 -21.03 39.81
C PRO A 125 -34.67 -21.35 38.93
N TYR A 126 -34.76 -22.46 38.18
CA TYR A 126 -33.68 -22.95 37.29
C TYR A 126 -33.21 -21.91 36.26
N PHE A 127 -34.10 -20.97 35.87
CA PHE A 127 -33.75 -19.88 34.98
C PHE A 127 -34.05 -18.53 35.65
N SER A 128 -33.02 -17.92 36.24
CA SER A 128 -33.11 -16.60 36.86
C SER A 128 -32.39 -15.57 35.99
N LEU A 129 -33.16 -14.85 35.17
CA LEU A 129 -32.64 -13.83 34.26
C LEU A 129 -31.66 -12.85 34.95
N PRO A 130 -31.96 -12.26 36.14
CA PRO A 130 -31.04 -11.31 36.77
C PRO A 130 -29.66 -11.90 37.10
N ALA A 131 -29.57 -13.19 37.44
CA ALA A 131 -28.30 -13.85 37.75
C ALA A 131 -27.46 -14.13 36.49
N PHE A 132 -28.11 -14.23 35.35
CA PHE A 132 -27.51 -14.64 34.08
C PHE A 132 -27.09 -13.47 33.18
N VAL A 133 -27.64 -12.28 33.42
CA VAL A 133 -27.33 -11.04 32.68
C VAL A 133 -25.82 -10.75 32.61
N PRO A 134 -25.03 -10.87 33.69
CA PRO A 134 -23.59 -10.62 33.60
C PRO A 134 -22.91 -11.51 32.56
N VAL A 135 -23.19 -12.81 32.58
CA VAL A 135 -22.57 -13.76 31.63
C VAL A 135 -23.09 -13.55 30.20
N MET A 136 -24.38 -13.19 30.02
CA MET A 136 -24.91 -12.82 28.70
C MET A 136 -24.20 -11.60 28.12
N PHE A 137 -23.98 -10.57 28.94
CA PHE A 137 -23.28 -9.36 28.56
C PHE A 137 -21.81 -9.65 28.19
N GLU A 138 -21.09 -10.39 29.03
CA GLU A 138 -19.68 -10.72 28.78
C GLU A 138 -19.50 -11.52 27.49
N LEU A 139 -20.32 -12.54 27.23
CA LEU A 139 -20.25 -13.33 25.99
C LEU A 139 -20.60 -12.50 24.75
N MET A 140 -21.58 -11.60 24.85
CA MET A 140 -21.91 -10.66 23.78
C MET A 140 -20.72 -9.72 23.47
N VAL A 141 -20.13 -9.12 24.50
CA VAL A 141 -18.99 -8.18 24.32
C VAL A 141 -17.76 -8.92 23.82
N LEU A 142 -17.46 -10.10 24.36
CA LEU A 142 -16.31 -10.92 23.96
C LEU A 142 -16.38 -11.31 22.49
N THR A 143 -17.53 -11.85 22.05
CA THR A 143 -17.73 -12.23 20.64
C THR A 143 -17.72 -11.01 19.71
N SER A 144 -18.30 -9.88 20.14
CA SER A 144 -18.23 -8.61 19.41
C SER A 144 -16.79 -8.10 19.24
N ALA A 145 -15.97 -8.20 20.29
CA ALA A 145 -14.57 -7.76 20.26
C ALA A 145 -13.74 -8.61 19.29
N PHE A 146 -13.90 -9.94 19.31
CA PHE A 146 -13.26 -10.81 18.33
C PHE A 146 -13.70 -10.50 16.89
N ALA A 147 -15.00 -10.30 16.67
CA ALA A 147 -15.53 -9.92 15.37
C ALA A 147 -14.98 -8.57 14.88
N ALA A 148 -14.80 -7.60 15.79
CA ALA A 148 -14.26 -6.29 15.45
C ALA A 148 -12.80 -6.41 14.99
N ILE A 149 -11.96 -7.13 15.75
CA ILE A 149 -10.53 -7.29 15.42
C ILE A 149 -10.36 -8.11 14.14
N ILE A 150 -10.97 -9.30 14.07
CA ILE A 150 -10.84 -10.20 12.93
C ILE A 150 -11.48 -9.56 11.69
N GLY A 151 -12.63 -8.93 11.84
CA GLY A 151 -13.31 -8.22 10.76
C GLY A 151 -12.50 -7.04 10.23
N MET A 152 -11.88 -6.24 11.11
CA MET A 152 -10.99 -5.16 10.69
C MET A 152 -9.78 -5.71 9.92
N PHE A 153 -9.12 -6.76 10.42
CA PHE A 153 -8.00 -7.37 9.70
C PHE A 153 -8.42 -7.87 8.32
N TYR A 154 -9.51 -8.61 8.25
CA TYR A 154 -10.02 -9.16 6.99
C TYR A 154 -10.39 -8.06 5.97
N LEU A 155 -11.11 -7.02 6.39
CA LEU A 155 -11.55 -5.94 5.50
C LEU A 155 -10.37 -5.09 5.01
N ASN A 156 -9.38 -4.85 5.86
CA ASN A 156 -8.17 -4.12 5.50
C ASN A 156 -7.13 -5.01 4.80
N LYS A 157 -7.44 -6.30 4.55
CA LYS A 157 -6.54 -7.30 3.97
C LYS A 157 -5.22 -7.46 4.73
N MET A 158 -5.26 -7.28 6.05
CA MET A 158 -4.21 -7.70 6.97
C MET A 158 -4.51 -9.15 7.39
N PRO A 159 -3.57 -10.11 7.47
CA PRO A 159 -2.11 -10.03 7.45
C PRO A 159 -1.53 -10.06 6.03
N ARG A 160 -0.94 -8.94 5.61
CA ARG A 160 -0.18 -8.84 4.37
C ARG A 160 1.26 -8.54 4.72
N PHE A 161 2.12 -9.56 4.64
CA PHE A 161 3.54 -9.44 5.00
C PHE A 161 4.32 -8.55 4.03
N PHE A 162 3.89 -8.49 2.77
CA PHE A 162 4.58 -7.72 1.75
C PHE A 162 3.63 -6.76 1.02
N HIS A 163 3.93 -5.47 1.11
CA HIS A 163 3.25 -4.39 0.41
C HIS A 163 4.23 -3.67 -0.53
N PRO A 164 3.83 -3.34 -1.78
CA PRO A 164 4.67 -2.63 -2.75
C PRO A 164 5.39 -1.39 -2.19
N MET A 165 4.70 -0.66 -1.32
CA MET A 165 5.20 0.58 -0.72
C MET A 165 6.48 0.40 0.12
N PHE A 166 6.78 -0.82 0.59
CA PHE A 166 8.01 -1.10 1.32
C PHE A 166 9.27 -1.09 0.45
N TYR A 167 9.14 -1.05 -0.87
CA TYR A 167 10.30 -0.84 -1.76
C TYR A 167 10.83 0.60 -1.72
N SER A 168 10.00 1.58 -1.34
CA SER A 168 10.46 2.97 -1.17
C SER A 168 11.14 3.15 0.19
N GLU A 169 12.41 3.54 0.18
CA GLU A 169 13.16 3.86 1.39
C GLU A 169 12.57 5.09 2.09
N ARG A 170 12.10 6.08 1.32
CA ARG A 170 11.51 7.31 1.86
C ARG A 170 10.19 7.04 2.55
N PHE A 171 9.34 6.22 1.94
CA PHE A 171 8.09 5.80 2.55
C PHE A 171 8.35 5.10 3.88
N THR A 172 9.26 4.12 3.88
CA THR A 172 9.58 3.33 5.08
C THR A 172 10.17 4.18 6.20
N ALA A 173 10.97 5.20 5.87
CA ALA A 173 11.58 6.08 6.86
C ALA A 173 10.59 7.10 7.47
N LYS A 174 9.65 7.62 6.69
CA LYS A 174 8.85 8.79 7.08
C LYS A 174 7.35 8.55 7.28
N ALA A 175 6.76 7.52 6.66
CA ALA A 175 5.29 7.39 6.62
C ALA A 175 4.63 7.30 8.01
N THR A 176 5.38 6.88 9.03
CA THR A 176 4.91 6.77 10.41
C THR A 176 5.29 7.93 11.33
N ASP A 177 6.10 8.90 10.86
CA ASP A 177 6.58 10.03 11.66
C ASP A 177 6.05 11.37 11.12
N ASP A 178 6.64 11.89 10.04
CA ASP A 178 6.36 13.21 9.47
C ASP A 178 5.86 13.19 8.02
N GLY A 179 5.87 12.02 7.37
CA GLY A 179 5.60 11.89 5.94
C GLY A 179 4.12 11.78 5.61
N PHE A 180 3.63 12.66 4.74
CA PHE A 180 2.31 12.57 4.12
C PHE A 180 2.46 12.12 2.68
N PHE A 181 1.84 10.99 2.32
CA PHE A 181 2.05 10.40 1.01
C PHE A 181 0.73 10.07 0.30
N ILE A 182 0.75 10.16 -1.02
CA ILE A 182 -0.27 9.56 -1.88
C ILE A 182 0.38 8.59 -2.85
N ALA A 183 -0.22 7.42 -3.02
CA ALA A 183 0.22 6.43 -3.98
C ALA A 183 -0.91 6.10 -4.94
N ILE A 184 -0.67 6.20 -6.25
CA ILE A 184 -1.54 5.63 -7.28
C ILE A 184 -0.90 4.34 -7.74
N PHE A 185 -1.67 3.27 -7.77
CA PHE A 185 -1.16 1.93 -8.01
C PHE A 185 -1.41 1.42 -9.43
N MET A 186 -0.59 0.45 -9.85
CA MET A 186 -0.68 -0.20 -11.16
C MET A 186 -2.04 -0.84 -11.48
N TRP A 187 -2.86 -1.13 -10.45
CA TRP A 187 -4.17 -1.75 -10.61
C TRP A 187 -5.27 -0.76 -10.98
N ASP A 188 -4.94 0.53 -11.14
CA ASP A 188 -5.83 1.52 -11.75
C ASP A 188 -5.94 1.33 -13.28
N LYS A 189 -7.11 1.62 -13.86
CA LYS A 189 -7.32 1.51 -15.31
C LYS A 189 -6.59 2.61 -16.10
N LYS A 190 -6.37 3.76 -15.48
CA LYS A 190 -5.67 4.92 -16.07
C LYS A 190 -4.21 4.98 -15.65
N PHE A 191 -3.62 3.84 -15.25
CA PHE A 191 -2.26 3.83 -14.79
C PHE A 191 -1.27 4.10 -15.93
N ASN A 192 -0.69 5.29 -15.93
CA ASN A 192 0.42 5.67 -16.80
C ASN A 192 1.43 6.47 -15.99
N VAL A 193 2.65 5.94 -15.85
CA VAL A 193 3.70 6.49 -14.99
C VAL A 193 4.02 7.94 -15.33
N LYS A 194 4.11 8.29 -16.63
CA LYS A 194 4.49 9.64 -17.07
C LYS A 194 3.39 10.65 -16.81
N GLU A 195 2.14 10.27 -17.09
CA GLU A 195 0.98 11.12 -16.85
C GLU A 195 0.75 11.34 -15.36
N ILE A 196 0.87 10.28 -14.55
CA ILE A 196 0.73 10.36 -13.10
C ILE A 196 1.83 11.23 -12.49
N LYS A 197 3.08 11.08 -12.95
CA LYS A 197 4.18 11.93 -12.48
C LYS A 197 3.92 13.41 -12.77
N ALA A 198 3.56 13.75 -14.02
CA ALA A 198 3.22 15.12 -14.39
C ALA A 198 2.00 15.65 -13.61
N PHE A 199 1.01 14.79 -13.37
CA PHE A 199 -0.15 15.12 -12.55
C PHE A 199 0.24 15.42 -11.10
N PHE A 200 1.09 14.60 -10.49
CA PHE A 200 1.60 14.84 -9.14
C PHE A 200 2.41 16.13 -9.03
N GLU A 201 3.23 16.45 -10.03
CA GLU A 201 3.94 17.74 -10.09
C GLU A 201 2.94 18.92 -10.12
N SER A 202 1.83 18.78 -10.88
CA SER A 202 0.81 19.83 -11.00
C SER A 202 0.02 20.08 -9.71
N ILE A 203 -0.16 19.07 -8.85
CA ILE A 203 -0.91 19.21 -7.60
C ILE A 203 -0.03 19.63 -6.41
N GLY A 204 1.28 19.79 -6.62
CA GLY A 204 2.25 20.19 -5.58
C GLY A 204 2.93 19.01 -4.89
N GLY A 205 2.87 17.81 -5.48
CA GLY A 205 3.58 16.64 -4.99
C GLY A 205 5.08 16.86 -5.01
N LYS A 206 5.73 16.60 -3.89
CA LYS A 206 7.19 16.64 -3.75
C LYS A 206 7.74 15.24 -3.86
N ASN A 207 9.03 15.16 -4.22
CA ASN A 207 9.80 13.94 -4.11
C ASN A 207 9.11 12.73 -4.78
N ILE A 208 8.65 12.92 -6.02
CA ILE A 208 7.86 11.92 -6.73
C ILE A 208 8.76 10.73 -7.07
N GLU A 209 8.36 9.57 -6.58
CA GLU A 209 9.11 8.31 -6.69
C GLU A 209 8.27 7.29 -7.45
N ILE A 210 8.91 6.55 -8.37
CA ILE A 210 8.28 5.39 -9.00
C ILE A 210 8.67 4.18 -8.15
N VAL A 211 7.68 3.59 -7.49
CA VAL A 211 7.88 2.41 -6.65
C VAL A 211 7.90 1.20 -7.56
N HIS A 212 9.03 0.50 -7.60
CA HIS A 212 9.24 -0.69 -8.41
C HIS A 212 9.93 -1.77 -7.58
N ARG A 213 9.82 -3.04 -8.02
CA ARG A 213 10.59 -4.13 -7.42
C ARG A 213 12.09 -3.95 -7.72
N PRO A 214 13.00 -4.36 -6.83
CA PRO A 214 14.43 -4.39 -7.14
C PRO A 214 14.70 -5.09 -8.48
N ILE A 215 15.23 -4.33 -9.44
CA ILE A 215 15.54 -4.79 -10.79
C ILE A 215 16.91 -5.47 -10.75
N GLU A 216 17.03 -6.67 -11.28
CA GLU A 216 18.31 -7.35 -11.36
C GLU A 216 19.17 -6.83 -12.51
N GLU A 217 20.49 -6.74 -12.28
CA GLU A 217 21.46 -6.27 -13.28
C GLU A 217 21.39 -7.08 -14.59
N SER A 218 21.07 -8.38 -14.48
CA SER A 218 20.92 -9.28 -15.62
C SER A 218 19.75 -8.93 -16.54
N GLU A 219 18.70 -8.29 -16.00
CA GLU A 219 17.54 -7.84 -16.79
C GLU A 219 17.86 -6.55 -17.53
N VAL A 220 18.58 -5.64 -16.88
CA VAL A 220 19.08 -4.40 -17.49
C VAL A 220 19.98 -4.73 -18.69
N GLU A 221 20.90 -5.69 -18.54
CA GLU A 221 21.79 -6.12 -19.63
C GLU A 221 21.04 -6.72 -20.82
N LYS A 222 20.00 -7.54 -20.57
CA LYS A 222 19.14 -8.11 -21.62
C LYS A 222 18.43 -7.03 -22.41
N VAL A 223 17.81 -6.07 -21.72
CA VAL A 223 17.09 -4.96 -22.38
C VAL A 223 18.05 -4.04 -23.13
N ALA A 224 19.23 -3.76 -22.57
CA ALA A 224 20.26 -2.97 -23.23
C ALA A 224 20.76 -3.64 -24.52
N SER A 225 20.98 -4.97 -24.49
CA SER A 225 21.37 -5.75 -25.67
C SER A 225 20.30 -5.73 -26.75
N GLN A 226 19.02 -5.96 -26.40
CA GLN A 226 17.90 -5.90 -27.34
C GLN A 226 17.77 -4.52 -28.00
N LYS A 227 17.96 -3.45 -27.22
CA LYS A 227 17.93 -2.08 -27.74
C LYS A 227 19.08 -1.80 -28.69
N MET A 228 20.29 -2.29 -28.38
CA MET A 228 21.45 -2.17 -29.27
C MET A 228 21.28 -2.93 -30.59
N GLU A 229 20.61 -4.08 -30.58
CA GLU A 229 20.26 -4.83 -31.79
C GLU A 229 19.21 -4.12 -32.65
N ALA A 230 18.21 -3.48 -32.04
CA ALA A 230 17.16 -2.76 -32.76
C ALA A 230 17.64 -1.43 -33.41
N VAL A 231 18.79 -0.90 -32.99
CA VAL A 231 19.37 0.35 -33.51
C VAL A 231 20.43 0.10 -34.61
N LYS A 232 20.85 -1.16 -34.80
CA LYS A 232 21.71 -1.58 -35.92
C LYS A 232 20.89 -1.79 -37.20
#